data_AF-A0A4Q7G7G8-F1
#
_entry.id   AF-A0A4Q7G7G8-F1
#
_cell.length_a   1.000
_cell.length_b   1.000
_cell.length_c   1.000
_cell.angle_alpha   90.00
_cell.angle_beta   90.00
_cell.angle_gamma   90.00
#
_symmetry.space_group_name_H-M   'P 1'
#
loop_
_entity.id
_entity.type
_entity.pdbx_description
1 polymer ?
#
loop_
_entity_poly.entity_id
_entity_poly.type
_entity_poly.pdbx_seq_one_letter_code
_entity_poly.pdbx_strand_id
1 'polypeptide(L)'
;MATSEAEVETAVRGGCALFKRMIANLEIRIRDERRRLAVLEASLRKAESQPRPEPTLIEQLKQSIASLQSQIDEDEMSLADIRIDFEMFCT
;
A
#
# COMPACT_ATOMS: atom_id res chain seq x y z
N MET A 1 32.70 2.02 27.03
CA MET A 1 32.44 2.96 25.93
C MET A 1 31.08 3.58 26.20
N ALA A 2 31.05 4.86 26.56
CA ALA A 2 29.79 5.61 26.64
C ALA A 2 29.52 6.15 25.24
N THR A 3 28.53 5.59 24.54
CA THR A 3 27.96 6.27 23.37
C THR A 3 27.46 7.62 23.85
N SER A 4 27.92 8.68 23.21
CA SER A 4 27.55 10.03 23.61
C SER A 4 26.06 10.25 23.34
N GLU A 5 25.39 11.02 24.19
CA GLU A 5 23.95 11.34 24.05
C GLU A 5 23.61 11.88 22.65
N ALA A 6 24.55 12.60 22.02
CA ALA A 6 24.46 13.10 20.66
C ALA A 6 24.45 12.00 19.58
N GLU A 7 25.17 10.89 19.77
CA GLU A 7 25.15 9.74 18.84
C GLU A 7 23.81 9.01 18.90
N VAL A 8 23.24 8.87 20.10
CA VAL A 8 21.92 8.27 20.32
C VAL A 8 20.83 9.14 19.67
N GLU A 9 20.86 10.45 19.90
CA GLU A 9 19.88 11.37 19.33
C GLU A 9 19.95 11.41 17.79
N THR A 10 21.15 11.35 17.22
CA THR A 10 21.34 11.30 15.77
C THR A 10 20.81 9.98 15.18
N ALA A 11 21.06 8.85 15.85
CA ALA A 11 20.53 7.55 15.44
C ALA A 11 19.00 7.50 15.48
N VAL A 12 18.38 8.04 16.54
CA VAL A 12 16.91 8.13 16.66
C VAL A 12 16.32 9.00 15.55
N ARG A 13 16.87 10.20 15.32
CA ARG A 13 16.42 11.08 14.22
C ARG A 13 16.56 10.40 12.84
N GLY A 14 17.64 9.64 12.63
CA GLY A 14 17.85 8.84 11.43
C GLY A 14 16.77 7.75 11.25
N GLY A 15 16.48 7.00 12.31
CA GLY A 15 15.42 5.99 12.33
C GLY A 15 14.05 6.58 12.01
N CYS A 16 13.70 7.71 12.63
CA CYS A 16 12.42 8.38 12.40
C CYS A 16 12.28 8.95 10.99
N ALA A 17 13.37 9.39 10.36
CA ALA A 17 13.35 9.79 8.96
C ALA A 17 13.10 8.59 8.01
N LEU A 18 13.63 7.41 8.35
CA LEU A 18 13.38 6.18 7.60
C LEU A 18 11.91 5.74 7.71
N PHE A 19 11.34 5.74 8.91
CA PHE A 19 9.92 5.45 9.13
C PHE A 19 9.02 6.37 8.29
N LYS A 20 9.25 7.68 8.32
CA LYS A 20 8.49 8.64 7.50
C LYS A 20 8.56 8.34 6.00
N ARG A 21 9.74 7.93 5.51
CA ARG A 21 9.90 7.54 4.11
C ARG A 21 9.17 6.23 3.78
N MET A 22 9.21 5.24 4.67
CA MET A 22 8.48 3.98 4.49
C MET A 22 6.97 4.21 4.43
N ILE A 23 6.43 5.00 5.37
CA ILE A 23 5.02 5.41 5.40
C ILE A 23 4.64 6.09 4.08
N ALA A 24 5.39 7.10 3.65
CA ALA A 24 5.11 7.82 2.42
C ALA A 24 5.15 6.91 1.16
N ASN A 25 6.10 5.99 1.09
CA ASN A 25 6.21 5.04 -0.01
C ASN A 25 5.02 4.08 -0.06
N LEU A 26 4.59 3.55 1.08
CA LEU A 26 3.40 2.70 1.16
C LEU A 26 2.12 3.46 0.80
N GLU A 27 1.96 4.69 1.28
CA GLU A 27 0.82 5.54 0.91
C GLU A 27 0.75 5.81 -0.60
N ILE A 28 1.90 6.02 -1.25
CA ILE A 28 1.98 6.16 -2.71
C ILE A 28 1.58 4.86 -3.39
N ARG A 29 2.12 3.72 -2.92
CA ARG A 29 1.82 2.40 -3.50
C ARG A 29 0.33 2.07 -3.42
N ILE A 30 -0.28 2.19 -2.23
CA ILE A 30 -1.72 1.98 -2.01
C ILE A 30 -2.55 2.89 -2.94
N ARG A 31 -2.16 4.15 -3.10
CA ARG A 31 -2.86 5.08 -3.98
C ARG A 31 -2.81 4.64 -5.44
N ASP A 32 -1.65 4.19 -5.91
CA ASP A 32 -1.49 3.73 -7.29
C ASP A 32 -2.19 2.40 -7.54
N GLU A 33 -2.21 1.50 -6.56
CA GLU A 33 -2.99 0.26 -6.61
C GLU A 33 -4.50 0.53 -6.64
N ARG A 34 -5.01 1.45 -5.83
CA ARG A 34 -6.41 1.89 -5.90
C ARG A 34 -6.78 2.50 -7.26
N ARG A 35 -5.85 3.23 -7.90
CA ARG A 35 -6.06 3.71 -9.29
C ARG A 35 -6.14 2.55 -10.28
N ARG A 36 -5.25 1.57 -10.17
CA ARG A 36 -5.26 0.36 -11.01
C ARG A 36 -6.55 -0.44 -10.80
N LEU A 37 -7.03 -0.55 -9.56
CA LEU A 37 -8.28 -1.20 -9.21
C LEU A 37 -9.46 -0.52 -9.92
N ALA A 38 -9.57 0.80 -9.85
CA ALA A 38 -10.63 1.55 -10.54
C ALA A 38 -10.62 1.32 -12.07
N VAL A 39 -9.43 1.20 -12.68
CA VAL A 39 -9.28 0.88 -14.11
C VAL A 39 -9.75 -0.54 -14.43
N LEU A 40 -9.41 -1.52 -13.57
CA LEU A 40 -9.87 -2.90 -13.73
C LEU A 40 -11.39 -3.01 -13.56
N GLU A 41 -11.98 -2.34 -12.58
CA GLU A 41 -13.43 -2.30 -12.38
C GLU A 41 -14.15 -1.63 -13.56
N ALA A 42 -13.60 -0.55 -14.11
CA ALA A 42 -14.12 0.05 -15.33
C ALA A 42 -14.05 -0.90 -16.53
N SER A 43 -12.95 -1.66 -16.64
CA SER A 43 -12.76 -2.66 -17.69
C SER A 43 -13.74 -3.83 -17.54
N LEU A 44 -14.01 -4.28 -16.30
CA LEU A 44 -15.00 -5.30 -15.97
C LEU A 44 -16.41 -4.83 -16.38
N ARG A 45 -16.83 -3.64 -15.93
CA ARG A 45 -18.12 -3.06 -16.32
C ARG A 45 -18.26 -2.97 -17.84
N LYS A 46 -17.20 -2.56 -18.53
CA LYS A 46 -17.18 -2.51 -19.99
C LYS A 46 -17.37 -3.90 -20.60
N ALA A 47 -16.64 -4.91 -20.13
CA ALA A 47 -16.75 -6.29 -20.61
C ALA A 47 -18.15 -6.89 -20.39
N GLU A 48 -18.75 -6.65 -19.22
CA GLU A 48 -20.11 -7.09 -18.88
C GLU A 48 -21.19 -6.40 -19.72
N SER A 49 -20.96 -5.15 -20.12
CA SER A 49 -21.90 -4.37 -20.95
C SER A 49 -21.84 -4.72 -22.45
N GLN A 50 -20.91 -5.58 -22.89
CA GLN A 50 -20.80 -5.93 -24.30
C GLN A 50 -22.01 -6.77 -24.77
N PRO A 51 -22.44 -6.63 -26.04
CA PRO A 51 -23.55 -7.42 -26.58
C PRO A 51 -23.32 -8.93 -26.54
N ARG A 52 -22.04 -9.35 -26.54
CA ARG A 52 -21.59 -10.74 -26.34
C ARG A 52 -20.47 -10.71 -25.31
N PRO A 53 -20.79 -10.77 -24.01
CA PRO A 53 -19.77 -10.76 -22.97
C PRO A 53 -18.91 -12.02 -23.07
N GLU A 54 -17.60 -11.87 -22.97
CA GLU A 54 -16.67 -12.99 -22.90
C GLU A 54 -16.49 -13.44 -21.44
N PRO A 55 -17.05 -14.60 -21.04
CA PRO A 55 -17.05 -15.02 -19.64
C PRO A 55 -15.64 -15.26 -19.11
N THR A 56 -14.73 -15.74 -19.95
CA THR A 56 -13.31 -15.95 -19.60
C THR A 56 -12.61 -14.63 -19.24
N LEU A 57 -12.82 -13.58 -20.02
CA LEU A 57 -12.27 -12.24 -19.75
C LEU A 57 -12.86 -11.66 -18.46
N ILE A 58 -14.17 -11.80 -18.25
CA ILE A 58 -14.85 -11.34 -17.04
C ILE A 58 -14.28 -12.02 -15.79
N GLU A 59 -14.11 -13.34 -15.82
CA GLU A 59 -13.55 -14.08 -14.68
C GLU A 59 -12.08 -13.71 -14.44
N GLN A 60 -11.28 -13.52 -15.48
CA GLN A 60 -9.90 -13.02 -15.34
C GLN A 60 -9.85 -11.62 -14.70
N LEU A 61 -10.75 -10.72 -15.09
CA LEU A 61 -10.85 -9.38 -14.50
C LEU A 61 -11.27 -9.46 -13.03
N LYS A 62 -12.26 -10.30 -12.69
CA LYS A 62 -12.66 -10.51 -11.29
C LYS A 62 -11.54 -11.07 -10.42
N GLN A 63 -10.79 -12.05 -10.92
CA GLN A 63 -9.62 -12.60 -10.21
C GLN A 63 -8.54 -11.55 -10.01
N SER A 64 -8.26 -10.73 -11.04
CA SER A 64 -7.28 -9.65 -10.96
C SER A 64 -7.71 -8.57 -9.96
N ILE A 65 -9.00 -8.23 -9.93
CA ILE A 65 -9.59 -7.31 -8.95
C ILE A 65 -9.44 -7.85 -7.53
N ALA A 66 -9.83 -9.10 -7.29
CA ALA A 66 -9.74 -9.72 -5.98
C ALA A 66 -8.28 -9.81 -5.49
N SER A 67 -7.35 -10.17 -6.37
CA SER A 67 -5.92 -10.21 -6.04
C SER A 67 -5.37 -8.82 -5.69
N LEU A 68 -5.78 -7.78 -6.42
CA LEU A 68 -5.32 -6.41 -6.17
C LEU A 68 -5.95 -5.84 -4.89
N GLN A 69 -7.20 -6.19 -4.58
CA GLN A 69 -7.83 -5.83 -3.30
C GLN A 69 -7.08 -6.44 -2.12
N SER A 70 -6.74 -7.73 -2.19
CA SER A 70 -5.94 -8.40 -1.15
C SER A 70 -4.58 -7.70 -0.93
N GLN A 71 -3.92 -7.27 -2.01
CA GLN A 71 -2.65 -6.54 -1.91
C GLN A 71 -2.82 -5.18 -1.21
N ILE A 72 -3.89 -4.45 -1.55
CA ILE A 72 -4.21 -3.17 -0.89
C ILE A 72 -4.47 -3.40 0.60
N ASP A 73 -5.22 -4.43 0.97
CA ASP A 73 -5.52 -4.74 2.37
C ASP A 73 -4.25 -5.09 3.16
N GLU A 74 -3.35 -5.90 2.58
CA GLU A 74 -2.04 -6.24 3.17
C GLU A 74 -1.15 -5.00 3.36
N ASP A 75 -1.18 -4.09 2.40
CA ASP A 75 -0.44 -2.83 2.46
C ASP A 75 -1.00 -1.87 3.49
N GLU A 76 -2.31 -1.80 3.63
CA GLU A 76 -2.99 -0.99 4.64
C GLU A 76 -2.70 -1.49 6.05
N MET A 77 -2.68 -2.82 6.25
CA MET A 77 -2.24 -3.41 7.53
C MET A 77 -0.78 -3.06 7.81
N SER A 78 0.11 -3.26 6.83
CA SER A 78 1.53 -2.92 6.98
C SER A 78 1.75 -1.43 7.30
N LEU A 79 0.98 -0.55 6.66
CA LEU A 79 1.01 0.89 6.93
C LEU A 79 0.54 1.21 8.34
N ALA A 80 -0.50 0.54 8.83
CA ALA A 80 -0.98 0.70 10.20
C ALA A 80 0.09 0.29 11.23
N ASP A 81 0.71 -0.88 11.04
CA ASP A 81 1.77 -1.37 11.92
C ASP A 81 2.96 -0.40 11.97
N ILE A 82 3.42 0.08 10.81
CA ILE A 82 4.53 1.03 10.73
C ILE A 82 4.17 2.38 11.40
N ARG A 83 2.91 2.80 11.33
CA ARG A 83 2.45 4.03 12.02
C ARG A 83 2.44 3.86 13.53
N ILE A 84 2.04 2.68 14.04
CA ILE A 84 2.11 2.36 15.47
C ILE A 84 3.57 2.42 15.95
N ASP A 85 4.49 1.79 15.21
CA ASP A 85 5.92 1.83 15.54
C ASP A 85 6.45 3.28 15.52
N PHE A 86 6.07 4.06 14.51
CA PHE A 86 6.46 5.48 14.43
C PHE A 86 5.94 6.28 15.64
N GLU A 87 4.70 6.10 16.05
CA GLU A 87 4.14 6.77 17.24
C GLU A 87 4.83 6.31 18.54
N MET A 88 5.28 5.05 18.61
CA MET A 88 5.96 4.56 19.79
C MET A 88 7.40 5.08 19.93
N PHE A 89 8.10 5.28 18.82
CA PHE A 89 9.55 5.57 18.82
C PHE A 89 9.94 6.97 18.36
N CYS A 90 9.04 7.71 17.70
CA CYS A 90 9.38 8.94 16.97
C CYS A 90 8.48 10.15 17.23
N THR A 91 7.48 10.00 18.10
CA THR A 91 6.68 11.11 18.66
C THR A 91 6.93 11.24 20.14
#